data_AF-A0A6G0VNG9-F1
#
_entry.id   AF-A0A6G0VNG9-F1
#
_cell.length_a   1.000
_cell.length_b   1.000
_cell.length_c   1.000
_cell.angle_alpha   90.00
_cell.angle_beta   90.00
_cell.angle_gamma   90.00
#
_symmetry.space_group_name_H-M   'P 1'
#
loop_
_entity.id
_entity.type
_entity.pdbx_description
1 polymer ?
#
loop_
_entity_poly.entity_id
_entity_poly.type
_entity_poly.pdbx_seq_one_letter_code
_entity_poly.pdbx_strand_id
1 'polypeptide(L)'
;SSCIVVRFFDDTSCQIESKFWDLHEVYDSISPGLATAENLFTNLMNSFNKHNIPKSNIIGFGSDGCNVMMGHKNSVASRFRLECPGIFVLSCVCHSAHLCASEACKELPRMCEDLARNVYNHLKSSAKRQSNLMMFQKYLELKPHKILHPSQTRWLSLVAVVERLLEQWEALKLYFNDTYLSEKLIITEHIFHALHDPFIKLYYLFLEWALPKFTRFNQFFQTQQVVITDLHDMVVAMYKEILLCFMQRNYVMQNDTNKINPNNGEFLLNDQQLYLGAKILVHINDPKIVSEPIRKREFFDRCRRFLITACVEIKKRYNMSDPVLSKLNILKPQNALSLEFRDKEPSLVPLMSLMPRLVSINDSQAIQNIDDQWRRLPIAIAQFPDGLENEKQPDIFWWKLKKFGLDNTSNNFTEICNFALGILSLPHSNADCERMFSNVNCIKTKIRSSLKTESINGLLHAKQCIKWGRNSTKTCINFEPSKEMHDKMSHKLLFSTDNEHKNTI
;
A
#
# COMPACT_ATOMS: atom_id res chain seq x y z
N SER A 1 -0.20 20.00 -1.11
CA SER A 1 -0.18 19.88 0.36
C SER A 1 0.57 18.62 0.76
N SER A 2 1.14 18.60 1.96
CA SER A 2 1.83 17.46 2.59
C SER A 2 0.99 17.01 3.78
N CYS A 3 0.73 15.70 3.90
CA CYS A 3 -0.09 15.13 4.96
C CYS A 3 0.80 14.33 5.91
N ILE A 4 0.70 14.60 7.20
CA ILE A 4 1.41 13.89 8.25
C ILE A 4 0.40 12.99 8.97
N VAL A 5 0.75 11.71 9.06
CA VAL A 5 0.03 10.70 9.84
C VAL A 5 1.01 10.11 10.83
N VAL A 6 0.62 10.04 12.09
CA VAL A 6 1.40 9.41 13.15
C VAL A 6 0.85 8.01 13.43
N ARG A 7 1.73 7.04 13.58
CA ARG A 7 1.39 5.66 13.92
C ARG A 7 2.01 5.29 15.25
N PHE A 8 1.20 4.82 16.18
CA PHE A 8 1.62 4.53 17.55
C PHE A 8 0.69 3.51 18.21
N PHE A 9 1.15 2.90 19.30
CA PHE A 9 0.30 2.12 20.19
C PHE A 9 -0.51 3.04 21.10
N ASP A 10 -1.83 2.96 21.06
CA ASP A 10 -2.73 3.75 21.91
C ASP A 10 -3.24 2.88 23.07
N ASP A 11 -2.87 3.26 24.30
CA ASP A 11 -3.30 2.56 25.51
C ASP A 11 -4.84 2.59 25.67
N THR A 12 -5.51 3.63 25.15
CA THR A 12 -6.97 3.78 25.26
C THR A 12 -7.71 2.77 24.40
N SER A 13 -7.29 2.61 23.14
CA SER A 13 -7.87 1.65 22.20
C SER A 13 -7.21 0.27 22.28
N CYS A 14 -6.14 0.11 23.06
CA CYS A 14 -5.44 -1.14 23.29
C CYS A 14 -4.89 -1.79 22.00
N GLN A 15 -4.54 -0.97 21.00
CA GLN A 15 -4.08 -1.42 19.69
C GLN A 15 -3.21 -0.36 19.03
N ILE A 16 -2.57 -0.73 17.92
CA ILE A 16 -1.81 0.24 17.12
C ILE A 16 -2.76 1.02 16.24
N GLU A 17 -2.65 2.34 16.23
CA GLU A 17 -3.48 3.21 15.43
C GLU A 17 -2.65 4.16 14.57
N SER A 18 -3.19 4.50 13.40
CA SER A 18 -2.67 5.56 12.54
C SER A 18 -3.63 6.74 12.61
N LYS A 19 -3.13 7.92 12.99
CA LYS A 19 -3.90 9.13 13.21
C LYS A 19 -3.40 10.26 12.34
N PHE A 20 -4.33 10.97 11.73
CA PHE A 20 -4.05 12.27 11.12
C PHE A 20 -3.44 13.20 12.17
N TRP A 21 -2.27 13.77 11.84
CA TRP A 21 -1.55 14.71 12.68
C TRP A 21 -1.71 16.14 12.17
N ASP A 22 -1.34 16.38 10.91
CA ASP A 22 -1.37 17.73 10.33
C ASP A 22 -1.36 17.67 8.78
N LEU A 23 -1.88 18.72 8.15
CA LEU A 23 -1.81 18.96 6.71
C LEU A 23 -1.14 20.33 6.51
N HIS A 24 -0.07 20.36 5.72
CA HIS A 24 0.61 21.60 5.36
C HIS A 24 0.41 21.93 3.89
N GLU A 25 0.21 23.20 3.55
CA GLU A 25 0.38 23.65 2.19
C GLU A 25 1.87 23.73 1.85
N VAL A 26 2.25 23.07 0.75
CA VAL A 26 3.64 22.99 0.31
C VAL A 26 3.99 24.18 -0.59
N TYR A 27 2.97 24.73 -1.25
CA TYR A 27 3.05 25.91 -2.09
C TYR A 27 2.07 26.94 -1.51
N ASP A 28 2.58 28.08 -1.05
CA ASP A 28 1.77 29.23 -0.66
C ASP A 28 2.01 30.38 -1.64
N SER A 29 0.99 31.21 -1.82
CA SER A 29 1.00 32.47 -2.56
C SER A 29 1.98 33.52 -2.00
N ILE A 30 2.29 33.47 -0.70
CA ILE A 30 3.10 34.49 0.00
C ILE A 30 4.60 34.13 0.02
N SER A 31 4.92 32.86 -0.11
CA SER A 31 6.29 32.35 -0.25
C SER A 31 6.24 31.24 -1.29
N PRO A 32 6.88 31.38 -2.46
CA PRO A 32 7.02 30.29 -3.43
C PRO A 32 7.97 29.23 -2.85
N GLY A 33 7.55 28.60 -1.75
CA GLY A 33 8.23 27.50 -1.11
C GLY A 33 8.30 26.37 -2.13
N LEU A 34 9.50 26.15 -2.64
CA LEU A 34 9.79 24.94 -3.40
C LEU A 34 9.43 23.75 -2.51
N ALA A 35 8.83 22.72 -3.10
CA ALA A 35 8.60 21.41 -2.46
C ALA A 35 9.93 20.67 -2.24
N THR A 36 10.89 21.32 -1.59
CA THR A 36 12.19 20.75 -1.26
C THR A 36 12.06 19.86 -0.04
N ALA A 37 12.99 18.91 0.05
CA ALA A 37 13.11 18.06 1.22
C ALA A 37 13.32 18.85 2.51
N GLU A 38 13.99 20.00 2.42
CA GLU A 38 14.22 20.89 3.55
C GLU A 38 12.92 21.46 4.10
N ASN A 39 12.13 22.10 3.26
CA ASN A 39 10.89 22.74 3.68
C ASN A 39 9.90 21.70 4.21
N LEU A 40 9.81 20.53 3.56
CA LEU A 40 8.96 19.44 4.02
C LEU A 40 9.39 18.91 5.40
N PHE A 41 10.69 18.70 5.60
CA PHE A 41 11.23 18.22 6.88
C PHE A 41 11.05 19.27 7.98
N THR A 42 11.38 20.53 7.72
CA THR A 42 11.24 21.64 8.67
C THR A 42 9.79 21.85 9.09
N ASN A 43 8.84 21.83 8.15
CA ASN A 43 7.42 21.95 8.47
C ASN A 43 6.93 20.81 9.36
N LEU A 44 7.33 19.57 9.05
CA LEU A 44 7.01 18.40 9.88
C LEU A 44 7.57 18.54 11.30
N MET A 45 8.87 18.86 11.43
CA MET A 45 9.49 18.99 12.74
C MET A 45 8.93 20.17 13.54
N ASN A 46 8.61 21.28 12.88
CA ASN A 46 7.96 22.43 13.53
C ASN A 46 6.57 22.06 14.07
N SER A 47 5.79 21.25 13.34
CA SER A 47 4.50 20.75 13.81
C SER A 47 4.65 19.89 15.08
N PHE A 48 5.67 19.01 15.13
CA PHE A 48 5.98 18.23 16.34
C PHE A 48 6.49 19.09 17.49
N ASN A 49 7.38 20.05 17.23
CA ASN A 49 7.92 20.96 18.23
C ASN A 49 6.83 21.85 18.84
N LYS A 50 5.86 22.33 18.03
CA LYS A 50 4.71 23.11 18.50
C LYS A 50 3.88 22.38 19.56
N HIS A 51 3.83 21.06 19.48
CA HIS A 51 3.12 20.19 20.43
C HIS A 51 4.06 19.52 21.43
N ASN A 52 5.30 20.00 21.56
CA ASN A 52 6.32 19.49 22.49
C ASN A 52 6.57 17.98 22.37
N ILE A 53 6.48 17.42 21.15
CA ILE A 53 6.76 16.01 20.91
C ILE A 53 8.28 15.77 20.90
N PRO A 54 8.83 14.95 21.81
CA PRO A 54 10.26 14.69 21.84
C PRO A 54 10.73 13.93 20.60
N LYS A 55 11.88 14.33 20.04
CA LYS A 55 12.52 13.60 18.92
C LYS A 55 12.81 12.14 19.27
N SER A 56 13.03 11.82 20.55
CA SER A 56 13.23 10.45 21.04
C SER A 56 12.06 9.54 20.71
N ASN A 57 10.84 10.06 20.58
CA ASN A 57 9.64 9.26 20.31
C ASN A 57 9.52 8.86 18.82
N ILE A 58 10.32 9.47 17.94
CA ILE A 58 10.30 9.19 16.49
C ILE A 58 11.19 7.97 16.20
N ILE A 59 10.57 6.79 16.18
CA ILE A 59 11.28 5.52 15.94
C ILE A 59 11.37 5.14 14.46
N GLY A 60 10.48 5.67 13.62
CA GLY A 60 10.44 5.32 12.21
C GLY A 60 9.78 6.38 11.33
N PHE A 61 10.13 6.36 10.05
CA PHE A 61 9.58 7.24 9.02
C PHE A 61 9.26 6.45 7.74
N GLY A 62 8.12 6.73 7.12
CA GLY A 62 7.74 6.11 5.85
C GLY A 62 7.02 7.08 4.92
N SER A 63 7.31 6.98 3.62
CA SER A 63 6.73 7.82 2.57
C SER A 63 6.67 7.09 1.24
N ASP A 64 6.05 7.72 0.23
CA ASP A 64 6.25 7.36 -1.17
C ASP A 64 7.73 7.36 -1.58
N GLY A 65 8.07 6.61 -2.62
CA GLY A 65 9.45 6.42 -3.07
C GLY A 65 10.04 7.60 -3.85
N CYS A 66 9.45 8.80 -3.80
CA CYS A 66 9.94 9.93 -4.59
C CYS A 66 11.28 10.45 -4.06
N ASN A 67 12.13 10.98 -4.93
CA ASN A 67 13.48 11.40 -4.56
C ASN A 67 13.52 12.46 -3.45
N VAL A 68 12.53 13.36 -3.41
CA VAL A 68 12.41 14.40 -2.37
C VAL A 68 12.17 13.77 -0.99
N MET A 69 11.42 12.67 -0.90
CA MET A 69 11.10 12.02 0.37
C MET A 69 12.14 10.96 0.75
N MET A 70 12.58 10.13 -0.21
CA MET A 70 13.35 8.90 0.05
C MET A 70 14.74 8.84 -0.61
N GLY A 71 15.15 9.89 -1.33
CA GLY A 71 16.46 9.93 -2.00
C GLY A 71 17.65 9.76 -1.05
N HIS A 72 18.79 9.32 -1.55
CA HIS A 72 19.98 9.11 -0.72
C HIS A 72 20.58 10.43 -0.16
N LYS A 73 20.47 11.52 -0.93
CA LYS A 73 21.00 12.84 -0.58
C LYS A 73 19.88 13.87 -0.63
N ASN A 74 19.91 14.83 0.29
CA ASN A 74 18.98 15.96 0.35
C ASN A 74 17.50 15.55 0.22
N SER A 75 17.11 14.50 0.93
CA SER A 75 15.73 14.02 1.07
C SER A 75 15.25 14.13 2.51
N VAL A 76 13.93 14.07 2.73
CA VAL A 76 13.33 14.02 4.07
C VAL A 76 13.89 12.85 4.88
N ALA A 77 14.00 11.66 4.26
CA ALA A 77 14.62 10.48 4.85
C ALA A 77 16.08 10.71 5.26
N SER A 78 16.89 11.34 4.41
CA SER A 78 18.30 11.63 4.74
C SER A 78 18.42 12.61 5.91
N ARG A 79 17.50 13.59 6.01
CA ARG A 79 17.44 14.54 7.12
C ARG A 79 17.00 13.87 8.42
N PHE A 80 16.02 12.98 8.38
CA PHE A 80 15.65 12.14 9.53
C PHE A 80 16.82 11.29 10.02
N ARG A 81 17.61 10.68 9.13
CA ARG A 81 18.78 9.89 9.55
C ARG A 81 19.84 10.72 10.28
N LEU A 82 19.97 12.01 9.96
CA LEU A 82 20.88 12.94 10.63
C LEU A 82 20.31 13.39 11.99
N GLU A 83 19.06 13.83 12.02
CA GLU A 83 18.41 14.41 13.21
C GLU A 83 17.89 13.36 14.21
N CYS A 84 17.67 12.13 13.75
CA CYS A 84 17.22 11.00 14.53
C CYS A 84 18.09 9.77 14.22
N PRO A 85 19.34 9.71 14.75
CA PRO A 85 20.21 8.55 14.53
C PRO A 85 19.53 7.24 14.92
N GLY A 86 19.73 6.21 14.09
CA GLY A 86 19.11 4.89 14.30
C GLY A 86 17.62 4.78 13.94
N ILE A 87 17.05 5.78 13.25
CA ILE A 87 15.65 5.75 12.81
C ILE A 87 15.43 4.69 11.72
N PHE A 88 14.32 3.96 11.83
CA PHE A 88 13.87 3.05 10.79
C PHE A 88 13.22 3.82 9.64
N VAL A 89 13.62 3.56 8.39
CA VAL A 89 13.11 4.29 7.21
C VAL A 89 12.63 3.31 6.15
N LEU A 90 11.39 3.45 5.72
CA LEU A 90 10.77 2.56 4.73
C LEU A 90 10.09 3.33 3.58
N SER A 91 10.41 2.97 2.34
CA SER A 91 9.64 3.40 1.18
C SER A 91 8.34 2.60 1.06
N CYS A 92 7.26 3.25 0.62
CA CYS A 92 5.96 2.59 0.54
C CYS A 92 6.00 1.37 -0.41
N VAL A 93 5.78 0.18 0.16
CA VAL A 93 5.74 -1.07 -0.60
C VAL A 93 4.58 -1.13 -1.59
N CYS A 94 3.43 -0.52 -1.26
CA CYS A 94 2.28 -0.47 -2.15
C CYS A 94 2.56 0.38 -3.40
N HIS A 95 3.19 1.55 -3.20
CA HIS A 95 3.61 2.40 -4.29
C HIS A 95 4.70 1.73 -5.13
N SER A 96 5.65 1.04 -4.49
CA SER A 96 6.68 0.27 -5.17
C SER A 96 6.08 -0.84 -6.05
N ALA A 97 5.17 -1.66 -5.52
CA ALA A 97 4.50 -2.71 -6.29
C ALA A 97 3.66 -2.14 -7.46
N HIS A 98 3.00 -1.00 -7.24
CA HIS A 98 2.32 -0.25 -8.30
C HIS A 98 3.27 0.16 -9.43
N LEU A 99 4.44 0.72 -9.10
CA LEU A 99 5.45 1.09 -10.09
C LEU A 99 6.01 -0.14 -10.81
N CYS A 100 6.27 -1.26 -10.12
CA CYS A 100 6.72 -2.50 -10.76
C CYS A 100 5.73 -2.99 -11.82
N ALA A 101 4.43 -3.00 -11.48
CA ALA A 101 3.39 -3.38 -12.42
C ALA A 101 3.29 -2.40 -13.60
N SER A 102 3.39 -1.09 -13.33
CA SER A 102 3.35 -0.05 -14.36
C SER A 102 4.51 -0.15 -15.34
N GLU A 103 5.74 -0.38 -14.86
CA GLU A 103 6.92 -0.55 -15.72
C GLU A 103 6.83 -1.86 -16.52
N ALA A 104 6.42 -2.96 -15.90
CA ALA A 104 6.22 -4.24 -16.59
C ALA A 104 5.20 -4.12 -17.74
N CYS A 105 4.11 -3.35 -17.56
CA CYS A 105 3.10 -3.18 -18.59
C CYS A 105 3.60 -2.41 -19.83
N LYS A 106 4.71 -1.66 -19.74
CA LYS A 106 5.33 -1.00 -20.90
C LYS A 106 5.92 -1.98 -21.91
N GLU A 107 6.18 -3.23 -21.52
CA GLU A 107 6.66 -4.28 -22.43
C GLU A 107 5.56 -4.79 -23.38
N LEU A 108 4.30 -4.63 -22.98
CA LEU A 108 3.14 -5.04 -23.76
C LEU A 108 2.85 -4.01 -24.87
N PRO A 109 2.12 -4.39 -25.92
CA PRO A 109 1.76 -3.45 -26.97
C PRO A 109 0.94 -2.29 -26.42
N ARG A 110 1.34 -1.06 -26.76
CA ARG A 110 0.63 0.18 -26.41
C ARG A 110 -0.87 0.11 -26.76
N MET A 111 -1.21 -0.62 -27.82
CA MET A 111 -2.59 -0.89 -28.25
C MET A 111 -3.49 -1.42 -27.12
N CYS A 112 -2.95 -2.14 -26.14
CA CYS A 112 -3.71 -2.60 -24.99
C CYS A 112 -4.25 -1.43 -24.15
N GLU A 113 -3.39 -0.45 -23.84
CA GLU A 113 -3.78 0.76 -23.09
C GLU A 113 -4.67 1.67 -23.95
N ASP A 114 -4.31 1.86 -25.22
CA ASP A 114 -5.07 2.69 -26.15
C ASP A 114 -6.50 2.14 -26.32
N LEU A 115 -6.69 0.82 -26.43
CA LEU A 115 -8.01 0.19 -26.50
C LEU A 115 -8.86 0.53 -25.27
N ALA A 116 -8.33 0.31 -24.07
CA ALA A 116 -9.08 0.59 -22.83
C ALA A 116 -9.50 2.06 -22.74
N ARG A 117 -8.59 2.98 -23.08
CA ARG A 117 -8.83 4.43 -23.04
C ARG A 117 -9.85 4.86 -24.11
N ASN A 118 -9.72 4.32 -25.33
CA ASN A 118 -10.58 4.66 -26.46
C ASN A 118 -12.01 4.17 -26.25
N VAL A 119 -12.20 2.92 -25.80
CA VAL A 119 -13.53 2.38 -25.49
C VAL A 119 -14.21 3.21 -24.40
N TYR A 120 -13.51 3.51 -23.31
CA TYR A 120 -14.07 4.33 -22.24
C TYR A 120 -14.47 5.73 -22.73
N ASN A 121 -13.58 6.43 -23.45
CA ASN A 121 -13.85 7.80 -23.93
C ASN A 121 -15.01 7.85 -24.94
N HIS A 122 -15.11 6.85 -25.82
CA HIS A 122 -16.22 6.73 -26.78
C HIS A 122 -17.58 6.66 -26.09
N LEU A 123 -17.68 5.87 -25.02
CA LEU A 123 -18.92 5.61 -24.29
C LEU A 123 -19.23 6.70 -23.24
N LYS A 124 -18.22 7.24 -22.56
CA LYS A 124 -18.37 8.26 -21.51
C LYS A 124 -19.10 9.50 -22.02
N SER A 125 -18.80 9.90 -23.26
CA SER A 125 -19.28 11.16 -23.85
C SER A 125 -20.75 11.16 -24.27
N SER A 126 -21.43 10.00 -24.30
CA SER A 126 -22.80 9.92 -24.82
C SER A 126 -23.69 8.93 -24.06
N ALA A 127 -24.78 9.45 -23.50
CA ALA A 127 -25.83 8.63 -22.90
C ALA A 127 -26.48 7.69 -23.93
N LYS A 128 -26.63 8.15 -25.18
CA LYS A 128 -27.12 7.32 -26.30
C LYS A 128 -26.21 6.12 -26.55
N ARG A 129 -24.88 6.34 -26.62
CA ARG A 129 -23.91 5.25 -26.82
C ARG A 129 -23.92 4.24 -25.67
N GLN A 130 -24.04 4.70 -24.42
CA GLN A 130 -24.23 3.81 -23.26
C GLN A 130 -25.52 2.99 -23.35
N SER A 131 -26.62 3.62 -23.78
CA SER A 131 -27.90 2.94 -23.99
C SER A 131 -27.82 1.88 -25.10
N ASN A 132 -27.16 2.21 -26.21
CA ASN A 132 -26.98 1.27 -27.34
C ASN A 132 -26.12 0.08 -26.91
N LEU A 133 -25.01 0.30 -26.21
CA LEU A 133 -24.20 -0.79 -25.65
C LEU A 133 -25.04 -1.71 -24.74
N MET A 134 -25.91 -1.12 -23.91
CA MET A 134 -26.80 -1.91 -23.03
C MET A 134 -27.73 -2.84 -23.80
N MET A 135 -28.12 -2.52 -25.04
CA MET A 135 -28.91 -3.44 -25.88
C MET A 135 -28.12 -4.70 -26.21
N PHE A 136 -26.85 -4.56 -26.59
CA PHE A 136 -25.95 -5.70 -26.85
C PHE A 136 -25.64 -6.50 -25.57
N GLN A 137 -25.48 -5.81 -24.43
CA GLN A 137 -25.31 -6.48 -23.13
C GLN A 137 -26.50 -7.36 -22.79
N LYS A 138 -27.72 -6.85 -22.96
CA LYS A 138 -28.97 -7.61 -22.72
C LYS A 138 -29.12 -8.78 -23.71
N TYR A 139 -28.82 -8.55 -24.99
CA TYR A 139 -28.87 -9.59 -26.01
C TYR A 139 -27.95 -10.78 -25.70
N LEU A 140 -26.77 -10.51 -25.13
CA LEU A 140 -25.80 -11.53 -24.70
C LEU A 140 -26.00 -12.01 -23.25
N GLU A 141 -27.11 -11.63 -22.60
CA GLU A 141 -27.40 -11.96 -21.19
C GLU A 141 -26.29 -11.55 -20.20
N LEU A 142 -25.51 -10.52 -20.54
CA LEU A 142 -24.46 -9.96 -19.69
C LEU A 142 -25.07 -8.99 -18.69
N LYS A 143 -24.46 -8.91 -17.50
CA LYS A 143 -24.83 -7.90 -16.51
C LYS A 143 -24.56 -6.49 -17.08
N PRO A 144 -25.54 -5.57 -17.08
CA PRO A 144 -25.35 -4.24 -17.65
C PRO A 144 -24.35 -3.44 -16.82
N HIS A 145 -23.15 -3.26 -17.37
CA HIS A 145 -22.05 -2.62 -16.69
C HIS A 145 -21.45 -1.50 -17.53
N LYS A 146 -21.16 -0.36 -16.89
CA LYS A 146 -20.42 0.74 -17.53
C LYS A 146 -18.95 0.36 -17.68
N ILE A 147 -18.31 0.77 -18.77
CA ILE A 147 -16.86 0.61 -18.92
C ILE A 147 -16.13 1.51 -17.91
N LEU A 148 -15.09 0.97 -17.28
CA LEU A 148 -14.31 1.67 -16.27
C LEU A 148 -13.20 2.51 -16.90
N HIS A 149 -12.89 3.65 -16.28
CA HIS A 149 -11.78 4.48 -16.72
C HIS A 149 -10.44 3.86 -16.28
N PRO A 150 -9.46 3.70 -17.17
CA PRO A 150 -8.10 3.40 -16.77
C PRO A 150 -7.52 4.61 -16.03
N SER A 151 -7.48 4.56 -14.69
CA SER A 151 -6.89 5.65 -13.92
C SER A 151 -5.36 5.62 -14.03
N GLN A 152 -4.77 6.74 -14.45
CA GLN A 152 -3.32 6.86 -14.63
C GLN A 152 -2.54 6.72 -13.32
N THR A 153 -3.16 6.98 -12.16
CA THR A 153 -2.49 7.05 -10.86
C THR A 153 -2.73 5.85 -9.95
N ARG A 154 -3.62 4.90 -10.31
CA ARG A 154 -3.97 3.76 -9.44
C ARG A 154 -4.11 2.46 -10.23
N TRP A 155 -3.02 1.71 -10.38
CA TRP A 155 -2.99 0.43 -11.10
C TRP A 155 -3.86 -0.65 -10.47
N LEU A 156 -4.23 -0.49 -9.19
CA LEU A 156 -5.28 -1.29 -8.54
C LEU A 156 -6.61 -1.28 -9.33
N SER A 157 -6.92 -0.17 -10.01
CA SER A 157 -8.08 -0.05 -10.89
C SER A 157 -7.89 -0.72 -12.25
N LEU A 158 -6.64 -1.03 -12.66
CA LEU A 158 -6.41 -1.63 -13.97
C LEU A 158 -6.91 -3.06 -14.03
N VAL A 159 -6.78 -3.85 -12.96
CA VAL A 159 -7.36 -5.20 -12.90
C VAL A 159 -8.86 -5.14 -13.17
N ALA A 160 -9.57 -4.24 -12.47
CA ALA A 160 -11.01 -4.06 -12.68
C ALA A 160 -11.35 -3.59 -14.11
N VAL A 161 -10.49 -2.77 -14.73
CA VAL A 161 -10.66 -2.33 -16.14
C VAL A 161 -10.46 -3.51 -17.11
N VAL A 162 -9.41 -4.31 -16.90
CA VAL A 162 -9.11 -5.51 -17.72
C VAL A 162 -10.23 -6.54 -17.59
N GLU A 163 -10.64 -6.86 -16.36
CA GLU A 163 -11.77 -7.75 -16.08
C GLU A 163 -13.06 -7.23 -16.71
N ARG A 164 -13.36 -5.93 -16.58
CA ARG A 164 -14.56 -5.33 -17.19
C ARG A 164 -14.52 -5.38 -18.72
N LEU A 165 -13.37 -5.17 -19.34
CA LEU A 165 -13.24 -5.24 -20.80
C LEU A 165 -13.36 -6.68 -21.31
N LEU A 166 -12.80 -7.65 -20.59
CA LEU A 166 -12.96 -9.07 -20.91
C LEU A 166 -14.40 -9.55 -20.71
N GLU A 167 -15.03 -9.17 -19.61
CA GLU A 167 -16.44 -9.44 -19.28
C GLU A 167 -17.37 -8.94 -20.39
N GLN A 168 -17.07 -7.75 -20.92
CA GLN A 168 -17.90 -7.06 -21.91
C GLN A 168 -17.38 -7.23 -23.35
N TRP A 169 -16.39 -8.11 -23.57
CA TRP A 169 -15.63 -8.18 -24.83
C TRP A 169 -16.54 -8.43 -26.03
N GLU A 170 -17.40 -9.45 -25.95
CA GLU A 170 -18.29 -9.81 -27.07
C GLU A 170 -19.40 -8.76 -27.29
N ALA A 171 -19.92 -8.13 -26.23
CA ALA A 171 -20.88 -7.03 -26.37
C ALA A 171 -20.25 -5.81 -27.04
N LEU A 172 -19.02 -5.45 -26.64
CA LEU A 172 -18.25 -4.38 -27.28
C LEU A 172 -17.96 -4.70 -28.73
N LYS A 173 -17.58 -5.94 -29.03
CA LYS A 173 -17.30 -6.39 -30.39
C LYS A 173 -18.54 -6.26 -31.29
N LEU A 174 -19.73 -6.71 -30.85
CA LEU A 174 -20.98 -6.52 -31.59
C LEU A 174 -21.36 -5.04 -31.75
N TYR A 175 -21.22 -4.25 -30.68
CA TYR A 175 -21.48 -2.81 -30.72
C TYR A 175 -20.59 -2.09 -31.74
N PHE A 176 -19.30 -2.41 -31.77
CA PHE A 176 -18.36 -1.79 -32.71
C PHE A 176 -18.47 -2.36 -34.13
N ASN A 177 -19.03 -3.55 -34.34
CA ASN A 177 -19.42 -4.02 -35.69
C ASN A 177 -20.48 -3.09 -36.30
N ASP A 178 -21.52 -2.76 -35.55
CA ASP A 178 -22.58 -1.85 -35.97
C ASP A 178 -22.04 -0.42 -36.13
N THR A 179 -21.32 0.07 -35.10
CA THR A 179 -20.81 1.45 -35.07
C THR A 179 -19.77 1.73 -36.15
N TYR A 180 -18.89 0.77 -36.48
CA TYR A 180 -17.88 0.92 -37.53
C TYR A 180 -18.51 1.19 -38.89
N LEU A 181 -19.61 0.48 -39.20
CA LEU A 181 -20.35 0.66 -40.45
C LEU A 181 -21.03 2.04 -40.54
N SER A 182 -21.45 2.61 -39.41
CA SER A 182 -22.24 3.84 -39.37
C SER A 182 -21.44 5.14 -39.16
N GLU A 183 -20.45 5.17 -38.26
CA GLU A 183 -19.83 6.43 -37.80
C GLU A 183 -18.54 6.82 -38.55
N LYS A 184 -17.87 5.89 -39.27
CA LYS A 184 -16.62 6.11 -40.05
C LYS A 184 -15.55 6.98 -39.36
N LEU A 185 -15.43 6.91 -38.02
CA LEU A 185 -14.39 7.62 -37.28
C LEU A 185 -13.12 6.76 -37.15
N ILE A 186 -11.94 7.37 -37.25
CA ILE A 186 -10.64 6.68 -37.08
C ILE A 186 -10.58 5.95 -35.72
N ILE A 187 -11.09 6.57 -34.65
CA ILE A 187 -11.10 5.97 -33.31
C ILE A 187 -11.99 4.71 -33.27
N THR A 188 -13.16 4.73 -33.94
CA THR A 188 -14.04 3.57 -33.99
C THR A 188 -13.43 2.42 -34.80
N GLU A 189 -12.68 2.75 -35.86
CA GLU A 189 -11.92 1.77 -36.64
C GLU A 189 -10.80 1.12 -35.81
N HIS A 190 -10.01 1.91 -35.08
CA HIS A 190 -8.97 1.38 -34.21
C HIS A 190 -9.54 0.45 -33.12
N ILE A 191 -10.66 0.83 -32.49
CA ILE A 191 -11.32 -0.03 -31.51
C ILE A 191 -11.83 -1.32 -32.16
N PHE A 192 -12.47 -1.22 -33.32
CA PHE A 192 -12.98 -2.37 -34.06
C PHE A 192 -11.86 -3.38 -34.36
N HIS A 193 -10.75 -2.94 -34.96
CA HIS A 193 -9.63 -3.83 -35.29
C HIS A 193 -9.02 -4.46 -34.05
N ALA A 194 -8.85 -3.69 -32.96
CA ALA A 194 -8.28 -4.22 -31.72
C ALA A 194 -9.19 -5.23 -31.00
N LEU A 195 -10.53 -5.07 -31.05
CA LEU A 195 -11.48 -6.06 -30.49
C LEU A 195 -11.55 -7.35 -31.33
N HIS A 196 -11.19 -7.28 -32.61
CA HIS A 196 -11.16 -8.42 -33.53
C HIS A 196 -9.79 -9.10 -33.60
N ASP A 197 -8.74 -8.48 -33.06
CA ASP A 197 -7.41 -9.04 -33.00
C ASP A 197 -7.29 -10.09 -31.87
N PRO A 198 -7.08 -11.38 -32.20
CA PRO A 198 -6.96 -12.43 -31.18
C PRO A 198 -5.77 -12.22 -30.24
N PHE A 199 -4.69 -11.57 -30.68
CA PHE A 199 -3.53 -11.32 -29.83
C PHE A 199 -3.78 -10.23 -28.80
N ILE A 200 -4.57 -9.20 -29.12
CA ILE A 200 -4.98 -8.21 -28.12
C ILE A 200 -5.81 -8.89 -27.03
N LYS A 201 -6.75 -9.77 -27.41
CA LYS A 201 -7.50 -10.56 -26.44
C LYS A 201 -6.59 -11.44 -25.57
N LEU A 202 -5.57 -12.08 -26.16
CA LEU A 202 -4.56 -12.82 -25.39
C LEU A 202 -3.80 -11.93 -24.39
N TYR A 203 -3.38 -10.71 -24.76
CA TYR A 203 -2.73 -9.81 -23.80
C TYR A 203 -3.64 -9.42 -22.64
N TYR A 204 -4.93 -9.21 -22.88
CA TYR A 204 -5.89 -8.96 -21.81
C TYR A 204 -6.07 -10.17 -20.89
N LEU A 205 -6.13 -11.39 -21.43
CA LEU A 205 -6.17 -12.62 -20.64
C LEU A 205 -4.89 -12.83 -19.81
N PHE A 206 -3.73 -12.45 -20.37
CA PHE A 206 -2.47 -12.45 -19.63
C PHE A 206 -2.49 -11.42 -18.50
N LEU A 207 -2.93 -10.19 -18.76
CA LEU A 207 -3.04 -9.14 -17.76
C LEU A 207 -4.02 -9.49 -16.63
N GLU A 208 -5.15 -10.13 -16.96
CA GLU A 208 -6.12 -10.65 -15.98
C GLU A 208 -5.48 -11.65 -15.02
N TRP A 209 -4.50 -12.44 -15.47
CA TRP A 209 -3.77 -13.39 -14.62
C TRP A 209 -2.54 -12.78 -13.92
N ALA A 210 -1.82 -11.87 -14.57
CA ALA A 210 -0.55 -11.33 -14.09
C ALA A 210 -0.76 -10.22 -13.04
N LEU A 211 -1.65 -9.27 -13.31
CA LEU A 211 -1.87 -8.10 -12.45
C LEU A 211 -2.37 -8.44 -11.04
N PRO A 212 -3.22 -9.48 -10.82
CA PRO A 212 -3.64 -9.87 -9.47
C PRO A 212 -2.52 -10.16 -8.47
N LYS A 213 -1.32 -10.55 -8.94
CA LYS A 213 -0.16 -10.77 -8.06
C LYS A 213 0.23 -9.49 -7.31
N PHE A 214 0.20 -8.34 -8.02
CA PHE A 214 0.48 -7.04 -7.43
C PHE A 214 -0.72 -6.46 -6.68
N THR A 215 -1.94 -6.65 -7.18
CA THR A 215 -3.12 -6.05 -6.54
C THR A 215 -3.48 -6.73 -5.23
N ARG A 216 -3.33 -8.06 -5.12
CA ARG A 216 -3.51 -8.79 -3.84
C ARG A 216 -2.49 -8.35 -2.81
N PHE A 217 -1.22 -8.22 -3.20
CA PHE A 217 -0.17 -7.66 -2.36
C PHE A 217 -0.55 -6.26 -1.85
N ASN A 218 -0.95 -5.36 -2.74
CA ASN A 218 -1.36 -4.00 -2.37
C ASN A 218 -2.59 -3.98 -1.46
N GLN A 219 -3.62 -4.80 -1.74
CA GLN A 219 -4.82 -4.89 -0.91
C GLN A 219 -4.49 -5.30 0.53
N PHE A 220 -3.56 -6.26 0.70
CA PHE A 220 -3.11 -6.71 2.02
C PHE A 220 -2.40 -5.60 2.81
N PHE A 221 -1.45 -4.88 2.19
CA PHE A 221 -0.72 -3.78 2.85
C PHE A 221 -1.51 -2.45 2.93
N GLN A 222 -2.69 -2.38 2.32
CA GLN A 222 -3.62 -1.25 2.45
C GLN A 222 -4.69 -1.47 3.52
N THR A 223 -4.72 -2.66 4.15
CA THR A 223 -5.62 -2.93 5.28
C THR A 223 -5.34 -1.98 6.45
N GLN A 224 -6.28 -1.92 7.40
CA GLN A 224 -6.04 -1.19 8.64
C GLN A 224 -5.24 -2.01 9.64
N GLN A 225 -5.07 -3.32 9.44
CA GLN A 225 -4.41 -4.21 10.39
C GLN A 225 -2.89 -3.96 10.47
N VAL A 226 -2.25 -4.55 11.49
CA VAL A 226 -0.79 -4.51 11.63
C VAL A 226 -0.17 -5.68 10.87
N VAL A 227 0.38 -5.36 9.69
CA VAL A 227 0.87 -6.37 8.73
C VAL A 227 2.37 -6.28 8.44
N ILE A 228 3.11 -5.50 9.22
CA ILE A 228 4.56 -5.29 8.99
C ILE A 228 5.38 -6.58 9.16
N THR A 229 4.94 -7.49 10.02
CA THR A 229 5.57 -8.80 10.27
C THR A 229 5.50 -9.74 9.08
N ASP A 230 4.56 -9.52 8.15
CA ASP A 230 4.38 -10.29 6.92
C ASP A 230 5.11 -9.67 5.71
N LEU A 231 5.63 -8.45 5.85
CA LEU A 231 6.12 -7.64 4.73
C LEU A 231 7.22 -8.35 3.93
N HIS A 232 8.28 -8.80 4.61
CA HIS A 232 9.40 -9.44 3.94
C HIS A 232 8.99 -10.75 3.26
N ASP A 233 8.30 -11.62 4.01
CA ASP A 233 7.83 -12.92 3.50
C ASP A 233 6.95 -12.75 2.26
N MET A 234 6.03 -11.79 2.26
CA MET A 234 5.12 -11.51 1.15
C MET A 234 5.84 -10.97 -0.08
N VAL A 235 6.84 -10.09 0.09
CA VAL A 235 7.64 -9.59 -1.05
C VAL A 235 8.46 -10.73 -1.67
N VAL A 236 9.12 -11.54 -0.84
CA VAL A 236 9.90 -12.70 -1.30
C VAL A 236 9.02 -13.72 -2.00
N ALA A 237 7.84 -14.01 -1.46
CA ALA A 237 6.87 -14.92 -2.06
C ALA A 237 6.38 -14.43 -3.42
N MET A 238 5.95 -13.16 -3.52
CA MET A 238 5.52 -12.56 -4.79
C MET A 238 6.65 -12.59 -5.83
N TYR A 239 7.88 -12.26 -5.42
CA TYR A 239 9.04 -12.30 -6.31
C TYR A 239 9.35 -13.71 -6.84
N LYS A 240 9.38 -14.71 -5.95
CA LYS A 240 9.58 -16.11 -6.34
C LYS A 240 8.44 -16.65 -7.21
N GLU A 241 7.19 -16.29 -6.92
CA GLU A 241 6.03 -16.68 -7.74
C GLU A 241 6.19 -16.21 -9.19
N ILE A 242 6.59 -14.95 -9.40
CA ILE A 242 6.80 -14.38 -10.74
C ILE A 242 8.00 -15.05 -11.42
N LEU A 243 9.13 -15.25 -10.72
CA LEU A 243 10.31 -15.93 -11.27
C LEU A 243 9.98 -17.34 -11.77
N LEU A 244 9.21 -18.12 -11.01
CA LEU A 244 8.83 -19.49 -11.38
C LEU A 244 7.93 -19.57 -12.63
N CYS A 245 7.43 -18.45 -13.13
CA CYS A 245 6.68 -18.41 -14.38
C CYS A 245 7.57 -18.43 -15.63
N PHE A 246 8.85 -18.05 -15.50
CA PHE A 246 9.76 -17.90 -16.64
C PHE A 246 11.20 -18.39 -16.42
N MET A 247 11.57 -18.77 -15.20
CA MET A 247 12.88 -19.34 -14.85
C MET A 247 12.75 -20.78 -14.35
N GLN A 248 13.83 -21.54 -14.49
CA GLN A 248 13.92 -22.91 -13.99
C GLN A 248 13.74 -22.99 -12.47
N ARG A 249 12.89 -23.92 -12.01
CA ARG A 249 12.57 -24.09 -10.58
C ARG A 249 13.80 -24.34 -9.70
N ASN A 250 14.74 -25.18 -10.14
CA ASN A 250 15.95 -25.49 -9.37
C ASN A 250 16.79 -24.24 -9.10
N TYR A 251 16.98 -23.40 -10.12
CA TYR A 251 17.69 -22.14 -9.98
C TYR A 251 17.02 -21.20 -8.97
N VAL A 252 15.70 -21.02 -9.05
CA VAL A 252 14.96 -20.11 -8.15
C VAL A 252 14.94 -20.61 -6.70
N MET A 253 14.83 -21.92 -6.47
CA MET A 253 14.66 -22.49 -5.13
C MET A 253 15.98 -22.69 -4.39
N GLN A 254 17.09 -22.93 -5.10
CA GLN A 254 18.39 -23.20 -4.49
C GLN A 254 19.23 -21.94 -4.25
N ASN A 255 18.92 -20.84 -4.95
CA ASN A 255 19.66 -19.59 -4.80
C ASN A 255 18.99 -18.65 -3.79
N ASP A 256 19.83 -17.90 -3.07
CA ASP A 256 19.38 -16.77 -2.27
C ASP A 256 18.62 -15.77 -3.15
N THR A 257 17.46 -15.32 -2.68
CA THR A 257 16.57 -14.36 -3.36
C THR A 257 17.33 -13.14 -3.88
N ASN A 258 18.32 -12.66 -3.14
CA ASN A 258 19.09 -11.47 -3.51
C ASN A 258 20.10 -11.72 -4.65
N LYS A 259 20.56 -12.97 -4.81
CA LYS A 259 21.54 -13.38 -5.83
C LYS A 259 20.90 -13.79 -7.15
N ILE A 260 19.61 -14.09 -7.17
CA ILE A 260 18.88 -14.44 -8.40
C ILE A 260 18.94 -13.27 -9.40
N ASN A 261 19.37 -13.55 -10.63
CA ASN A 261 19.36 -12.61 -11.74
C ASN A 261 18.20 -12.95 -12.70
N PRO A 262 17.12 -12.13 -12.75
CA PRO A 262 15.99 -12.35 -13.65
C PRO A 262 16.36 -12.36 -15.14
N ASN A 263 17.48 -11.72 -15.51
CA ASN A 263 17.93 -11.62 -16.90
C ASN A 263 18.88 -12.76 -17.31
N ASN A 264 19.14 -13.74 -16.43
CA ASN A 264 20.08 -14.81 -16.77
C ASN A 264 19.46 -15.78 -17.79
N GLY A 265 19.88 -15.62 -19.05
CA GLY A 265 19.44 -16.41 -20.21
C GLY A 265 19.60 -17.92 -20.06
N GLU A 266 20.60 -18.37 -19.32
CA GLU A 266 20.88 -19.81 -19.10
C GLU A 266 19.73 -20.52 -18.36
N PHE A 267 19.09 -19.81 -17.44
CA PHE A 267 18.05 -20.36 -16.58
C PHE A 267 16.63 -19.97 -17.04
N LEU A 268 16.48 -19.33 -18.20
CA LEU A 268 15.17 -19.01 -18.76
C LEU A 268 14.50 -20.27 -19.33
N LEU A 269 13.20 -20.38 -19.09
CA LEU A 269 12.35 -21.42 -19.68
C LEU A 269 12.14 -21.16 -21.18
N ASN A 270 11.97 -22.20 -22.00
CA ASN A 270 11.53 -21.98 -23.38
C ASN A 270 10.04 -21.59 -23.46
N ASP A 271 9.56 -21.21 -24.65
CA ASP A 271 8.19 -20.69 -24.79
C ASP A 271 7.09 -21.71 -24.44
N GLN A 272 7.37 -23.02 -24.60
CA GLN A 272 6.41 -24.08 -24.24
C GLN A 272 6.33 -24.31 -22.73
N GLN A 273 7.38 -23.94 -22.01
CA GLN A 273 7.48 -24.09 -20.56
C GLN A 273 7.04 -22.83 -19.79
N LEU A 274 6.87 -21.69 -20.46
CA LEU A 274 6.36 -20.46 -19.86
C LEU A 274 4.95 -20.68 -19.30
N TYR A 275 4.74 -20.24 -18.06
CA TYR A 275 3.40 -20.20 -17.48
C TYR A 275 2.84 -18.79 -17.52
N LEU A 276 1.84 -18.57 -18.37
CA LEU A 276 1.19 -17.27 -18.63
C LEU A 276 -0.28 -17.23 -18.17
N GLY A 277 -0.72 -18.24 -17.40
CA GLY A 277 -2.08 -18.39 -16.90
C GLY A 277 -2.94 -19.40 -17.68
N ALA A 278 -3.90 -20.00 -16.98
CA ALA A 278 -4.73 -21.09 -17.51
C ALA A 278 -5.54 -20.70 -18.76
N LYS A 279 -6.08 -19.48 -18.81
CA LYS A 279 -6.85 -19.01 -19.98
C LYS A 279 -5.98 -18.92 -21.25
N ILE A 280 -4.69 -18.57 -21.11
CA ILE A 280 -3.77 -18.57 -22.25
C ILE A 280 -3.57 -20.00 -22.77
N LEU A 281 -3.38 -20.98 -21.88
CA LEU A 281 -3.21 -22.39 -22.29
C LEU A 281 -4.40 -22.91 -23.11
N VAL A 282 -5.62 -22.42 -22.83
CA VAL A 282 -6.83 -22.76 -23.60
C VAL A 282 -6.85 -22.05 -24.96
N HIS A 283 -6.51 -20.76 -25.02
CA HIS A 283 -6.67 -19.96 -26.23
C HIS A 283 -5.47 -19.98 -27.20
N ILE A 284 -4.28 -20.36 -26.75
CA ILE A 284 -3.04 -20.26 -27.56
C ILE A 284 -2.99 -21.20 -28.77
N ASN A 285 -3.88 -22.20 -28.79
CA ASN A 285 -4.03 -23.18 -29.87
C ASN A 285 -5.21 -22.88 -30.79
N ASP A 286 -5.87 -21.72 -30.64
CA ASP A 286 -6.88 -21.26 -31.60
C ASP A 286 -6.27 -21.22 -33.02
N PRO A 287 -6.95 -21.76 -34.04
CA PRO A 287 -6.45 -21.76 -35.42
C PRO A 287 -6.00 -20.38 -35.91
N LYS A 288 -6.68 -19.29 -35.50
CA LYS A 288 -6.34 -17.91 -35.89
C LYS A 288 -4.99 -17.46 -35.32
N ILE A 289 -4.61 -17.97 -34.16
CA ILE A 289 -3.34 -17.66 -33.50
C ILE A 289 -2.23 -18.56 -34.07
N VAL A 290 -2.52 -19.84 -34.28
CA VAL A 290 -1.55 -20.82 -34.82
C VAL A 290 -1.14 -20.47 -36.25
N SER A 291 -2.05 -19.89 -37.06
CA SER A 291 -1.74 -19.43 -38.40
C SER A 291 -0.77 -18.23 -38.46
N GLU A 292 -0.51 -17.56 -37.33
CA GLU A 292 0.36 -16.37 -37.25
C GLU A 292 1.60 -16.61 -36.35
N PRO A 293 2.56 -17.46 -36.77
CA PRO A 293 3.66 -17.92 -35.91
C PRO A 293 4.60 -16.80 -35.43
N ILE A 294 4.79 -15.76 -36.25
CA ILE A 294 5.64 -14.61 -35.90
C ILE A 294 5.02 -13.84 -34.73
N ARG A 295 3.72 -13.54 -34.80
CA ARG A 295 2.99 -12.83 -33.74
C ARG A 295 2.83 -13.68 -32.49
N LYS A 296 2.68 -15.00 -32.65
CA LYS A 296 2.73 -15.95 -31.53
C LYS A 296 4.06 -15.88 -30.78
N ARG A 297 5.19 -15.86 -31.50
CA ARG A 297 6.51 -15.68 -30.87
C ARG A 297 6.62 -14.30 -30.20
N GLU A 298 6.16 -13.24 -30.85
CA GLU A 298 6.16 -11.89 -30.26
C GLU A 298 5.31 -11.81 -28.98
N PHE A 299 4.18 -12.50 -28.94
CA PHE A 299 3.34 -12.60 -27.74
C PHE A 299 4.11 -13.21 -26.56
N PHE A 300 4.74 -14.37 -26.75
CA PHE A 300 5.55 -15.01 -25.71
C PHE A 300 6.73 -14.14 -25.27
N ASP A 301 7.45 -13.51 -26.22
CA ASP A 301 8.56 -12.61 -25.93
C ASP A 301 8.12 -11.42 -25.05
N ARG A 302 7.03 -10.74 -25.42
CA ARG A 302 6.53 -9.60 -24.63
C ARG A 302 6.04 -10.00 -23.24
N CYS A 303 5.33 -11.14 -23.14
CA CYS A 303 4.91 -11.66 -21.84
C CYS A 303 6.11 -12.07 -20.96
N ARG A 304 7.16 -12.65 -21.56
CA ARG A 304 8.41 -12.94 -20.84
C ARG A 304 9.09 -11.67 -20.37
N ARG A 305 9.24 -10.67 -21.24
CA ARG A 305 9.82 -9.37 -20.88
C ARG A 305 9.03 -8.68 -19.78
N PHE A 306 7.70 -8.73 -19.82
CA PHE A 306 6.86 -8.25 -18.71
C PHE A 306 7.27 -8.89 -17.38
N LEU A 307 7.39 -10.23 -17.31
CA LEU A 307 7.70 -10.95 -16.07
C LEU A 307 9.13 -10.66 -15.58
N ILE A 308 10.08 -10.56 -16.51
CA ILE A 308 11.46 -10.16 -16.22
C ILE A 308 11.51 -8.74 -15.66
N THR A 309 10.90 -7.77 -16.35
CA THR A 309 10.84 -6.35 -15.94
C THR A 309 10.17 -6.20 -14.58
N ALA A 310 9.08 -6.94 -14.32
CA ALA A 310 8.45 -7.00 -13.00
C ALA A 310 9.46 -7.40 -11.89
N CYS A 311 10.20 -8.51 -12.08
CA CYS A 311 11.19 -8.98 -11.12
C CYS A 311 12.37 -8.00 -10.93
N VAL A 312 12.88 -7.43 -12.02
CA VAL A 312 13.95 -6.42 -11.99
C VAL A 312 13.52 -5.20 -11.19
N GLU A 313 12.31 -4.68 -11.46
CA GLU A 313 11.79 -3.49 -10.80
C GLU A 313 11.44 -3.73 -9.32
N ILE A 314 11.09 -4.97 -8.92
CA ILE A 314 10.97 -5.37 -7.52
C ILE A 314 12.34 -5.30 -6.82
N LYS A 315 13.39 -5.94 -7.36
CA LYS A 315 14.75 -5.90 -6.77
C LYS A 315 15.31 -4.48 -6.67
N LYS A 316 14.98 -3.62 -7.63
CA LYS A 316 15.39 -2.21 -7.64
C LYS A 316 14.78 -1.38 -6.51
N ARG A 317 13.59 -1.76 -6.02
CA ARG A 317 12.81 -0.99 -5.02
C ARG A 317 12.80 -1.60 -3.63
N TYR A 318 13.16 -2.87 -3.50
CA TYR A 318 13.17 -3.58 -2.23
C TYR A 318 14.49 -4.32 -2.02
N ASN A 319 15.07 -4.17 -0.83
CA ASN A 319 16.25 -4.91 -0.43
C ASN A 319 15.85 -6.31 0.06
N MET A 320 16.13 -7.37 -0.71
CA MET A 320 15.80 -8.75 -0.30
C MET A 320 16.66 -9.28 0.86
N SER A 321 17.66 -8.54 1.30
CA SER A 321 18.42 -8.81 2.53
C SER A 321 18.28 -7.65 3.52
N ASP A 322 17.10 -7.04 3.58
CA ASP A 322 16.82 -6.01 4.59
C ASP A 322 17.02 -6.60 6.00
N PRO A 323 17.91 -6.03 6.83
CA PRO A 323 18.31 -6.64 8.09
C PRO A 323 17.22 -6.58 9.16
N VAL A 324 16.29 -5.61 9.06
CA VAL A 324 15.20 -5.44 10.03
C VAL A 324 13.98 -6.23 9.57
N LEU A 325 13.48 -5.96 8.36
CA LEU A 325 12.23 -6.52 7.85
C LEU A 325 12.27 -8.04 7.77
N SER A 326 13.41 -8.64 7.43
CA SER A 326 13.59 -10.10 7.36
C SER A 326 13.45 -10.80 8.72
N LYS A 327 13.64 -10.06 9.82
CA LYS A 327 13.55 -10.59 11.18
C LYS A 327 12.19 -10.34 11.84
N LEU A 328 11.32 -9.51 11.27
CA LEU A 328 10.07 -9.12 11.93
C LEU A 328 9.04 -10.25 12.06
N ASN A 329 9.18 -11.33 11.27
CA ASN A 329 8.30 -12.48 11.38
C ASN A 329 8.40 -13.18 12.77
N ILE A 330 9.47 -12.95 13.53
CA ILE A 330 9.65 -13.43 14.91
C ILE A 330 8.53 -12.96 15.85
N LEU A 331 7.95 -11.79 15.55
CA LEU A 331 6.89 -11.18 16.37
C LEU A 331 5.48 -11.65 15.97
N LYS A 332 5.33 -12.58 15.02
CA LYS A 332 4.03 -13.21 14.73
C LYS A 332 3.63 -14.08 15.93
N PRO A 333 2.35 -14.07 16.37
CA PRO A 333 1.91 -14.85 17.52
C PRO A 333 2.31 -16.34 17.46
N GLN A 334 2.08 -16.97 16.31
CA GLN A 334 2.44 -18.37 16.07
C GLN A 334 3.96 -18.66 16.20
N ASN A 335 4.82 -17.70 15.85
CA ASN A 335 6.27 -17.86 15.94
C ASN A 335 6.75 -17.56 17.37
N ALA A 336 6.19 -16.52 17.99
CA ALA A 336 6.51 -16.13 19.36
C ALA A 336 6.20 -17.24 20.39
N LEU A 337 5.13 -18.01 20.16
CA LEU A 337 4.69 -19.11 21.00
C LEU A 337 5.31 -20.48 20.62
N SER A 338 6.06 -20.58 19.52
CA SER A 338 6.56 -21.88 19.05
C SER A 338 7.88 -22.28 19.68
N LEU A 339 7.93 -23.47 20.30
CA LEU A 339 9.16 -24.10 20.76
C LEU A 339 10.09 -24.47 19.58
N GLU A 340 9.56 -24.97 18.47
CA GLU A 340 10.38 -25.28 17.29
C GLU A 340 10.98 -24.01 16.66
N PHE A 341 10.23 -22.91 16.67
CA PHE A 341 10.74 -21.62 16.20
C PHE A 341 11.84 -21.10 17.13
N ARG A 342 11.72 -21.36 18.44
CA ARG A 342 12.71 -20.98 19.45
C ARG A 342 14.08 -21.57 19.19
N ASP A 343 14.13 -22.82 18.74
CA ASP A 343 15.39 -23.50 18.44
C ASP A 343 16.14 -22.83 17.27
N LYS A 344 15.40 -22.22 16.35
CA LYS A 344 15.96 -21.49 15.19
C LYS A 344 16.34 -20.05 15.55
N GLU A 345 15.50 -19.36 16.33
CA GLU A 345 15.67 -17.96 16.72
C GLU A 345 15.61 -17.81 18.26
N PRO A 346 16.67 -18.22 18.98
CA PRO A 346 16.67 -18.27 20.45
C PRO A 346 16.68 -16.89 21.12
N SER A 347 17.11 -15.85 20.40
CA SER A 347 17.38 -14.52 20.97
C SER A 347 16.81 -13.39 20.11
N LEU A 348 16.32 -12.33 20.77
CA LEU A 348 15.90 -11.07 20.14
C LEU A 348 17.03 -10.04 20.03
N VAL A 349 18.18 -10.29 20.64
CA VAL A 349 19.34 -9.37 20.60
C VAL A 349 19.72 -8.93 19.19
N PRO A 350 19.74 -9.81 18.16
CA PRO A 350 20.02 -9.38 16.79
C PRO A 350 19.01 -8.38 16.22
N LEU A 351 17.74 -8.41 16.65
CA LEU A 351 16.73 -7.43 16.23
C LEU A 351 16.82 -6.15 17.07
N MET A 352 17.07 -6.26 18.38
CA MET A 352 17.24 -5.11 19.28
C MET A 352 18.43 -4.23 18.86
N SER A 353 19.54 -4.83 18.45
CA SER A 353 20.74 -4.09 18.00
C SER A 353 20.50 -3.25 16.74
N LEU A 354 19.51 -3.62 15.92
CA LEU A 354 19.12 -2.87 14.74
C LEU A 354 18.10 -1.77 15.04
N MET A 355 17.56 -1.73 16.26
CA MET A 355 16.48 -0.83 16.66
C MET A 355 16.84 0.00 17.92
N PRO A 356 17.95 0.78 17.87
CA PRO A 356 18.51 1.48 19.02
C PRO A 356 17.59 2.56 19.61
N ARG A 357 16.57 2.98 18.85
CA ARG A 357 15.56 3.96 19.29
C ARG A 357 14.44 3.36 20.13
N LEU A 358 14.32 2.04 20.16
CA LEU A 358 13.39 1.32 21.03
C LEU A 358 14.09 0.80 22.28
N VAL A 359 15.30 0.28 22.14
CA VAL A 359 16.13 -0.21 23.23
C VAL A 359 17.55 0.28 23.01
N SER A 360 18.10 1.01 23.98
CA SER A 360 19.47 1.50 23.89
C SER A 360 20.45 0.34 23.85
N ILE A 361 21.42 0.39 22.92
CA ILE A 361 22.47 -0.63 22.80
C ILE A 361 23.33 -0.72 24.07
N ASN A 362 23.40 0.37 24.84
CA ASN A 362 24.17 0.44 26.08
C ASN A 362 23.39 -0.03 27.32
N ASP A 363 22.08 -0.28 27.19
CA ASP A 363 21.25 -0.75 28.30
C ASP A 363 21.22 -2.28 28.33
N SER A 364 22.33 -2.85 28.82
CA SER A 364 22.50 -4.31 28.90
C SER A 364 21.42 -4.98 29.76
N GLN A 365 20.93 -4.29 30.79
CA GLN A 365 19.88 -4.81 31.66
C GLN A 365 18.54 -4.89 30.94
N ALA A 366 18.13 -3.84 30.22
CA ALA A 366 16.89 -3.87 29.43
C ALA A 366 16.96 -4.94 28.33
N ILE A 367 18.09 -5.03 27.63
CA ILE A 367 18.32 -6.06 26.60
C ILE A 367 18.18 -7.46 27.21
N GLN A 368 18.83 -7.71 28.34
CA GLN A 368 18.77 -9.01 29.03
C GLN A 368 17.35 -9.35 29.48
N ASN A 369 16.63 -8.39 30.09
CA ASN A 369 15.25 -8.59 30.53
C ASN A 369 14.32 -8.96 29.36
N ILE A 370 14.45 -8.28 28.22
CA ILE A 370 13.66 -8.57 27.02
C ILE A 370 14.01 -9.96 26.47
N ASP A 371 15.30 -10.32 26.40
CA ASP A 371 15.74 -11.63 25.88
C ASP A 371 15.34 -12.79 26.79
N ASP A 372 15.37 -12.60 28.11
CA ASP A 372 14.91 -13.60 29.08
C ASP A 372 13.40 -13.82 28.99
N GLN A 373 12.63 -12.74 28.87
CA GLN A 373 11.19 -12.81 28.63
C GLN A 373 10.88 -13.50 27.30
N TRP A 374 11.66 -13.21 26.25
CA TRP A 374 11.56 -13.92 24.98
C TRP A 374 11.73 -15.41 25.23
N ARG A 375 12.84 -15.85 25.83
CA ARG A 375 13.17 -17.28 26.04
C ARG A 375 12.14 -18.03 26.85
N ARG A 376 11.54 -17.38 27.84
CA ARG A 376 10.51 -17.97 28.70
C ARG A 376 9.14 -18.08 28.03
N LEU A 377 8.85 -17.24 27.05
CA LEU A 377 7.50 -17.06 26.50
C LEU A 377 6.83 -18.38 26.06
N PRO A 378 7.48 -19.28 25.30
CA PRO A 378 6.83 -20.53 24.85
C PRO A 378 6.58 -21.53 25.98
N ILE A 379 7.32 -21.44 27.09
CA ILE A 379 7.21 -22.35 28.23
C ILE A 379 6.07 -21.92 29.15
N ALA A 380 5.75 -20.62 29.17
CA ALA A 380 4.68 -20.06 29.98
C ALA A 380 3.27 -20.20 29.37
N ILE A 381 3.13 -20.83 28.19
CA ILE A 381 1.86 -20.92 27.44
C ILE A 381 0.72 -21.49 28.26
N ALA A 382 0.98 -22.55 29.04
CA ALA A 382 -0.03 -23.20 29.88
C ALA A 382 -0.64 -22.27 30.95
N GLN A 383 -0.05 -21.10 31.17
CA GLN A 383 -0.48 -20.12 32.17
C GLN A 383 -1.22 -18.95 31.52
N PHE A 384 -1.25 -18.86 30.19
CA PHE A 384 -1.92 -17.77 29.48
C PHE A 384 -3.44 -17.96 29.43
N PRO A 385 -4.21 -16.86 29.26
CA PRO A 385 -5.66 -16.93 29.13
C PRO A 385 -6.09 -17.75 27.91
N ASP A 386 -7.18 -18.50 28.04
CA ASP A 386 -7.78 -19.28 26.95
C ASP A 386 -8.00 -18.42 25.70
N GLY A 387 -7.54 -18.92 24.56
CA GLY A 387 -7.72 -18.28 23.26
C GLY A 387 -6.65 -17.25 22.88
N LEU A 388 -5.64 -17.00 23.73
CA LEU A 388 -4.50 -16.17 23.34
C LEU A 388 -3.71 -16.81 22.18
N GLU A 389 -3.56 -18.12 22.19
CA GLU A 389 -2.94 -18.93 21.15
C GLU A 389 -3.67 -18.87 19.80
N ASN A 390 -4.95 -18.49 19.82
CA ASN A 390 -5.77 -18.32 18.62
C ASN A 390 -5.73 -16.89 18.06
N GLU A 391 -5.12 -15.93 18.77
CA GLU A 391 -5.01 -14.55 18.32
C GLU A 391 -3.98 -14.45 17.17
N LYS A 392 -4.46 -13.99 16.01
CA LYS A 392 -3.63 -13.87 14.80
C LYS A 392 -3.09 -12.46 14.60
N GLN A 393 -3.73 -11.45 15.18
CA GLN A 393 -3.30 -10.06 15.03
C GLN A 393 -2.14 -9.76 15.99
N PRO A 394 -0.94 -9.41 15.48
CA PRO A 394 0.23 -9.25 16.33
C PRO A 394 0.06 -8.20 17.44
N ASP A 395 -0.46 -7.01 17.11
CA ASP A 395 -0.63 -5.94 18.11
C ASP A 395 -1.61 -6.32 19.22
N ILE A 396 -2.72 -6.96 18.86
CA ILE A 396 -3.71 -7.45 19.83
C ILE A 396 -3.11 -8.54 20.72
N PHE A 397 -2.36 -9.49 20.13
CA PHE A 397 -1.68 -10.55 20.87
C PHE A 397 -0.70 -9.98 21.90
N TRP A 398 0.22 -9.11 21.47
CA TRP A 398 1.22 -8.52 22.36
C TRP A 398 0.58 -7.63 23.44
N TRP A 399 -0.52 -6.94 23.13
CA TRP A 399 -1.27 -6.22 24.17
C TRP A 399 -1.95 -7.17 25.17
N LYS A 400 -2.62 -8.23 24.72
CA LYS A 400 -3.29 -9.20 25.62
C LYS A 400 -2.27 -9.81 26.58
N LEU A 401 -1.09 -10.16 26.07
CA LEU A 401 0.02 -10.68 26.86
C LEU A 401 0.55 -9.65 27.87
N LYS A 402 0.71 -8.38 27.45
CA LYS A 402 1.10 -7.28 28.35
C LYS A 402 0.09 -7.12 29.48
N LYS A 403 -1.20 -7.08 29.17
CA LYS A 403 -2.29 -6.96 30.15
C LYS A 403 -2.26 -8.12 31.15
N PHE A 404 -2.11 -9.35 30.67
CA PHE A 404 -1.99 -10.52 31.52
C PHE A 404 -0.80 -10.41 32.50
N GLY A 405 0.36 -9.93 32.03
CA GLY A 405 1.54 -9.72 32.88
C GLY A 405 1.37 -8.61 33.93
N LEU A 406 0.55 -7.59 33.64
CA LEU A 406 0.19 -6.56 34.63
C LEU A 406 -0.71 -7.11 35.74
N ASP A 407 -1.58 -8.06 35.41
CA ASP A 407 -2.49 -8.70 36.36
C ASP A 407 -1.80 -9.83 37.17
N ASN A 408 -0.69 -10.39 36.67
CA ASN A 408 0.05 -11.51 37.29
C ASN A 408 1.56 -11.24 37.43
N THR A 409 2.00 -10.91 38.65
CA THR A 409 3.39 -10.51 38.97
C THR A 409 4.44 -11.61 38.77
N SER A 410 4.06 -12.89 38.82
CA SER A 410 5.00 -14.02 38.65
C SER A 410 5.45 -14.25 37.20
N ASN A 411 4.66 -13.79 36.22
CA ASN A 411 4.88 -13.98 34.79
C ASN A 411 4.75 -12.66 34.03
N ASN A 412 5.55 -11.69 34.44
CA ASN A 412 5.61 -10.41 33.76
C ASN A 412 6.37 -10.53 32.42
N PHE A 413 5.70 -10.18 31.33
CA PHE A 413 6.24 -10.07 29.97
C PHE A 413 6.17 -8.63 29.43
N THR A 414 6.11 -7.63 30.31
CA THR A 414 5.84 -6.24 29.93
C THR A 414 6.91 -5.65 29.01
N GLU A 415 8.19 -5.92 29.27
CA GLU A 415 9.33 -5.36 28.55
C GLU A 415 9.38 -5.88 27.11
N ILE A 416 9.21 -7.19 26.89
CA ILE A 416 9.13 -7.74 25.54
C ILE A 416 7.87 -7.25 24.81
N CYS A 417 6.74 -7.10 25.49
CA CYS A 417 5.53 -6.58 24.87
C CYS A 417 5.70 -5.11 24.45
N ASN A 418 6.33 -4.28 25.28
CA ASN A 418 6.63 -2.89 24.93
C ASN A 418 7.56 -2.81 23.72
N PHE A 419 8.61 -3.65 23.67
CA PHE A 419 9.50 -3.74 22.52
C PHE A 419 8.74 -4.16 21.26
N ALA A 420 7.95 -5.23 21.33
CA ALA A 420 7.17 -5.74 20.20
C ALA A 420 6.15 -4.70 19.70
N LEU A 421 5.38 -4.06 20.57
CA LEU A 421 4.42 -3.02 20.20
C LEU A 421 5.11 -1.80 19.57
N GLY A 422 6.32 -1.45 20.02
CA GLY A 422 7.16 -0.44 19.41
C GLY A 422 7.54 -0.79 17.97
N ILE A 423 8.02 -2.01 17.73
CA ILE A 423 8.35 -2.53 16.39
C ILE A 423 7.11 -2.55 15.48
N LEU A 424 5.98 -3.02 16.01
CA LEU A 424 4.73 -3.12 15.26
C LEU A 424 4.13 -1.75 14.90
N SER A 425 4.56 -0.69 15.59
CA SER A 425 4.16 0.70 15.32
C SER A 425 4.96 1.32 14.16
N LEU A 426 5.99 0.63 13.66
CA LEU A 426 6.75 1.07 12.49
C LEU A 426 5.85 1.21 11.25
N PRO A 427 6.19 2.13 10.33
CA PRO A 427 5.48 2.29 9.07
C PRO A 427 5.68 1.04 8.19
N HIS A 428 4.62 0.64 7.48
CA HIS A 428 4.66 -0.45 6.50
C HIS A 428 4.10 -0.05 5.13
N SER A 429 3.18 0.91 5.07
CA SER A 429 2.66 1.49 3.82
C SER A 429 2.21 2.94 4.03
N ASN A 430 2.04 3.69 2.95
CA ASN A 430 1.46 5.04 2.97
C ASN A 430 -0.08 5.03 2.87
N ALA A 431 -0.72 3.86 3.02
CA ALA A 431 -2.16 3.70 2.79
C ALA A 431 -3.01 4.59 3.72
N ASP A 432 -2.55 4.80 4.94
CA ASP A 432 -3.19 5.73 5.88
C ASP A 432 -3.19 7.18 5.34
N CYS A 433 -2.07 7.63 4.77
CA CYS A 433 -1.98 8.95 4.12
C CYS A 433 -2.88 9.03 2.88
N GLU A 434 -2.93 7.98 2.05
CA GLU A 434 -3.83 7.95 0.88
C GLU A 434 -5.32 8.01 1.26
N ARG A 435 -5.70 7.36 2.37
CA ARG A 435 -7.04 7.48 2.96
C ARG A 435 -7.31 8.90 3.44
N MET A 436 -6.32 9.58 4.03
CA MET A 436 -6.46 10.99 4.43
C MET A 436 -6.61 11.92 3.23
N PHE A 437 -5.80 11.77 2.17
CA PHE A 437 -5.98 12.54 0.94
C PHE A 437 -7.35 12.29 0.28
N SER A 438 -7.88 11.08 0.39
CA SER A 438 -9.24 10.79 -0.07
C SER A 438 -10.29 11.56 0.74
N ASN A 439 -10.12 11.67 2.07
CA ASN A 439 -10.96 12.54 2.90
C ASN A 439 -10.83 14.03 2.54
N VAL A 440 -9.61 14.51 2.28
CA VAL A 440 -9.36 15.88 1.82
C VAL A 440 -10.11 16.16 0.53
N ASN A 441 -10.09 15.25 -0.44
CA ASN A 441 -10.84 15.40 -1.70
C ASN A 441 -12.36 15.45 -1.51
N CYS A 442 -12.90 14.79 -0.47
CA CYS A 442 -14.31 14.90 -0.11
C CYS A 442 -14.66 16.25 0.54
N ILE A 443 -13.71 16.87 1.25
CA ILE A 443 -13.89 18.17 1.92
C ILE A 443 -13.71 19.31 0.91
N LYS A 444 -12.61 19.29 0.15
CA LYS A 444 -12.23 20.30 -0.84
C LYS A 444 -12.76 19.89 -2.22
N THR A 445 -14.05 20.13 -2.42
CA THR A 445 -14.73 19.88 -3.70
C THR A 445 -14.54 21.04 -4.68
N LYS A 446 -14.98 20.89 -5.93
CA LYS A 446 -14.96 21.97 -6.94
C LYS A 446 -15.71 23.23 -6.47
N ILE A 447 -16.78 23.07 -5.69
CA ILE A 447 -17.61 24.16 -5.16
C ILE A 447 -16.98 24.76 -3.88
N ARG A 448 -16.17 23.98 -3.15
CA ARG A 448 -15.52 24.36 -1.89
C ARG A 448 -13.99 24.40 -2.02
N SER A 449 -13.50 24.85 -3.17
CA SER A 449 -12.07 24.81 -3.52
C SER A 449 -11.23 25.86 -2.78
N SER A 450 -11.86 26.87 -2.17
CA SER A 450 -11.22 27.99 -1.47
C SER A 450 -11.03 27.77 0.04
N LEU A 451 -11.33 26.57 0.57
CA LEU A 451 -11.10 26.27 1.98
C LEU A 451 -9.60 26.37 2.32
N LYS A 452 -9.29 27.17 3.34
CA LYS A 452 -7.95 27.30 3.90
C LYS A 452 -7.50 25.99 4.55
N THR A 453 -6.18 25.76 4.60
CA THR A 453 -5.59 24.54 5.14
C THR A 453 -5.96 24.31 6.62
N GLU A 454 -6.03 25.37 7.41
CA GLU A 454 -6.42 25.30 8.84
C GLU A 454 -7.86 24.80 8.99
N SER A 455 -8.77 25.22 8.11
CA SER A 455 -10.16 24.74 8.09
C SER A 455 -10.23 23.26 7.71
N ILE A 456 -9.39 22.82 6.77
CA ILE A 456 -9.30 21.40 6.38
C ILE A 456 -8.75 20.57 7.56
N ASN A 457 -7.69 21.04 8.22
CA ASN A 457 -7.14 20.42 9.43
C ASN A 457 -8.20 20.26 10.52
N GLY A 458 -8.92 21.34 10.85
CA GLY A 458 -9.99 21.31 11.85
C GLY A 458 -11.08 20.29 11.52
N LEU A 459 -11.52 20.23 10.25
CA LEU A 459 -12.51 19.25 9.79
C LEU A 459 -12.00 17.80 9.86
N LEU A 460 -10.73 17.56 9.50
CA LEU A 460 -10.12 16.23 9.59
C LEU A 460 -9.98 15.78 11.05
N HIS A 461 -9.51 16.65 11.95
CA HIS A 461 -9.44 16.36 13.37
C HIS A 461 -10.82 16.11 13.97
N ALA A 462 -11.82 16.95 13.68
CA ALA A 462 -13.19 16.74 14.16
C ALA A 462 -13.75 15.39 13.69
N LYS A 463 -13.55 15.05 12.41
CA LYS A 463 -13.96 13.75 11.85
C LYS A 463 -13.26 12.58 12.56
N GLN A 464 -11.97 12.71 12.85
CA GLN A 464 -11.20 11.70 13.56
C GLN A 464 -11.63 11.55 15.03
N CYS A 465 -11.91 12.65 15.73
CA CYS A 465 -12.43 12.65 17.09
C CYS A 465 -13.78 11.96 17.20
N ILE A 466 -14.68 12.19 16.23
CA ILE A 466 -15.98 11.50 16.18
C ILE A 466 -15.79 9.99 15.99
N LYS A 467 -14.85 9.58 15.13
CA LYS A 467 -14.58 8.16 14.82
C LYS A 467 -13.44 7.57 15.66
N TRP A 468 -13.27 8.00 16.91
CA TRP A 468 -12.10 7.59 17.68
C TRP A 468 -12.05 6.07 17.90
N GLY A 469 -11.07 5.42 17.26
CA GLY A 469 -10.73 4.01 17.43
C GLY A 469 -11.20 3.14 16.26
N ARG A 470 -10.46 2.07 15.90
CA ARG A 470 -10.89 1.17 14.79
C ARG A 470 -12.28 0.55 15.00
N ASN A 471 -12.68 0.35 16.26
CA ASN A 471 -13.95 -0.25 16.66
C ASN A 471 -14.99 0.77 17.16
N SER A 472 -14.78 2.07 16.90
CA SER A 472 -15.70 3.11 17.36
C SER A 472 -17.08 2.97 16.72
N THR A 473 -18.13 2.86 17.52
CA THR A 473 -19.53 2.99 17.08
C THR A 473 -20.01 4.45 17.12
N LYS A 474 -19.13 5.38 17.47
CA LYS A 474 -19.43 6.81 17.51
C LYS A 474 -19.57 7.36 16.08
N THR A 475 -20.61 8.16 15.90
CA THR A 475 -21.06 8.82 14.68
C THR A 475 -21.39 10.26 15.00
N CYS A 476 -21.71 11.07 14.00
CA CYS A 476 -22.19 12.44 14.24
C CYS A 476 -23.55 12.49 14.97
N ILE A 477 -24.24 11.36 15.16
CA ILE A 477 -25.55 11.29 15.81
C ILE A 477 -25.42 11.06 17.33
N ASN A 478 -24.47 10.23 17.74
CA ASN A 478 -24.27 9.81 19.13
C ASN A 478 -22.93 10.30 19.72
N PHE A 479 -22.28 11.26 19.05
CA PHE A 479 -21.09 11.90 19.59
C PHE A 479 -21.49 12.91 20.66
N GLU A 480 -21.09 12.64 21.90
CA GLU A 480 -21.19 13.57 23.01
C GLU A 480 -19.85 14.30 23.18
N PRO A 481 -19.81 15.64 22.97
CA PRO A 481 -18.59 16.42 23.19
C PRO A 481 -18.19 16.37 24.67
N SER A 482 -16.89 16.36 24.94
CA SER A 482 -16.42 16.48 26.33
C SER A 482 -16.71 17.87 26.87
N LYS A 483 -16.76 18.00 28.20
CA LYS A 483 -16.86 19.32 28.86
C LYS A 483 -15.77 20.28 28.37
N GLU A 484 -14.54 19.79 28.20
CA GLU A 484 -13.44 20.59 27.65
C GLU A 484 -13.69 21.08 26.21
N MET A 485 -14.34 20.26 25.37
CA MET A 485 -14.74 20.68 24.02
C MET A 485 -15.82 21.76 24.07
N HIS A 486 -16.77 21.66 25.00
CA HIS A 486 -17.77 22.70 25.24
C HIS A 486 -17.14 23.99 25.76
N ASP A 487 -16.20 23.90 26.71
CA ASP A 487 -15.51 25.05 27.28
C ASP A 487 -14.67 25.79 26.24
N LYS A 488 -14.15 25.08 25.22
CA LYS A 488 -13.44 25.66 24.07
C LYS A 488 -14.37 26.32 23.05
N MET A 489 -15.68 26.05 23.07
CA MET A 489 -16.69 26.70 22.22
C MET A 489 -17.22 28.00 22.85
N SER A 490 -16.31 28.88 23.29
CA SER A 490 -16.69 30.19 23.83
C SER A 490 -16.71 31.27 22.75
N HIS A 491 -17.56 32.28 22.92
CA HIS A 491 -17.64 33.44 22.01
C HIS A 491 -16.27 34.11 21.82
N LYS A 492 -15.46 34.19 22.88
CA LYS A 492 -14.11 34.78 22.87
C LYS A 492 -13.09 33.99 22.02
N LEU A 493 -13.28 32.67 21.87
CA LEU A 493 -12.43 31.80 21.05
C LEU A 493 -12.95 31.67 19.61
N LEU A 494 -14.26 31.75 19.41
CA LEU A 494 -14.91 31.55 18.11
C LEU A 494 -14.99 32.83 17.27
N PHE A 495 -15.03 34.00 17.90
CA PHE A 495 -15.10 35.29 17.23
C PHE A 495 -13.97 36.17 17.72
N SER A 496 -13.11 36.64 16.80
CA SER A 496 -12.11 37.65 17.12
C SER A 496 -12.81 38.93 17.58
N THR A 497 -12.49 39.40 18.79
CA THR A 497 -12.92 40.72 19.23
C THR A 497 -12.07 41.77 18.53
N ASP A 498 -12.45 42.16 17.31
CA ASP A 498 -11.89 43.32 16.60
C ASP A 498 -12.36 44.65 17.25
N ASN A 499 -12.09 44.83 18.55
CA ASN A 499 -12.50 46.02 19.30
C ASN A 499 -11.36 46.65 20.11
N GLU A 500 -10.12 46.68 19.58
CA GLU A 500 -9.02 47.47 20.17
C GLU A 500 -8.58 48.69 19.33
N HIS A 501 -9.23 49.00 18.20
CA HIS A 501 -8.88 50.19 17.38
C HIS A 501 -10.03 51.17 17.10
N LYS A 502 -11.06 51.20 17.94
CA LYS A 502 -12.03 52.30 17.95
C LYS A 502 -12.14 52.89 19.34
N ASN A 503 -11.12 53.64 19.75
CA ASN A 503 -11.24 54.71 20.74
C ASN A 503 -9.95 55.54 20.75
N THR A 504 -9.86 56.48 19.81
CA THR A 504 -9.33 57.83 20.07
C THR A 504 -10.01 58.75 19.08
N ILE A 505 -10.84 59.63 19.64
CA ILE A 505 -11.44 60.79 18.99
C ILE A 505 -10.33 61.75 18.57
#